data_AF-A0A920ME57-F1
#
_entry.id   AF-A0A920ME57-F1
#
_cell.length_a   1.000
_cell.length_b   1.000
_cell.length_c   1.000
_cell.angle_alpha   90.00
_cell.angle_beta   90.00
_cell.angle_gamma   90.00
#
_symmetry.space_group_name_H-M   'P 1'
#
loop_
_entity.id
_entity.type
_entity.pdbx_description
1 polymer ?
#
loop_
_entity_poly.entity_id
_entity_poly.type
_entity_poly.pdbx_seq_one_letter_code
_entity_poly.pdbx_strand_id
1 'polypeptide(L)'
;MIERQPWEILVNSDGKRFVQEDHESVDHIEHQIGKQSAHRHWTIMDQKMLNEMPPMIYDWVNQRIAKEANNHVMFKSGSSIRELAIKTGLHPVNLENAVNDFNSKLKNNQADSFGRLHRPLPIEEGPFYSVRMSGWSLCSFAGLGSK
;
A
#
# COMPACT_ATOMS: atom_id res chain seq x y z
N MET A 1 -20.19 -10.03 -2.43
CA MET A 1 -18.76 -10.21 -2.09
C MET A 1 -18.43 -9.17 -1.04
N ILE A 2 -17.84 -9.56 0.09
CA ILE A 2 -17.37 -8.58 1.08
C ILE A 2 -16.10 -7.95 0.49
N GLU A 3 -16.12 -6.65 0.25
CA GLU A 3 -14.97 -5.92 -0.26
C GLU A 3 -13.90 -5.82 0.84
N ARG A 4 -12.66 -6.17 0.50
CA ARG A 4 -11.54 -6.19 1.45
C ARG A 4 -11.15 -4.75 1.79
N GLN A 5 -11.35 -4.36 3.04
CA GLN A 5 -10.88 -3.08 3.54
C GLN A 5 -9.34 -3.02 3.59
N PRO A 6 -8.70 -1.90 3.21
CA PRO A 6 -7.25 -1.78 3.17
C PRO A 6 -6.62 -1.67 4.55
N TRP A 7 -5.46 -2.27 4.74
CA TRP A 7 -4.66 -2.16 5.97
C TRP A 7 -3.42 -1.30 5.71
N GLU A 8 -2.78 -1.53 4.58
CA GLU A 8 -1.68 -0.76 3.98
C GLU A 8 -2.06 0.69 3.67
N ILE A 9 -1.06 1.56 3.55
CA ILE A 9 -1.23 2.92 3.01
C ILE A 9 -0.84 2.96 1.54
N LEU A 10 -1.41 3.91 0.79
CA LEU A 10 -1.02 4.18 -0.60
C LEU A 10 -0.16 5.43 -0.68
N VAL A 11 1.01 5.33 -1.32
CA VAL A 11 1.89 6.46 -1.58
C VAL A 11 2.16 6.64 -3.07
N ASN A 12 2.34 7.89 -3.50
CA ASN A 12 2.68 8.24 -4.87
C ASN A 12 4.20 8.17 -5.13
N SER A 13 4.63 8.56 -6.33
CA SER A 13 6.06 8.56 -6.71
C SER A 13 6.94 9.47 -5.87
N ASP A 14 6.35 10.47 -5.20
CA ASP A 14 7.08 11.38 -4.31
C ASP A 14 7.17 10.83 -2.88
N GLY A 15 6.63 9.62 -2.62
CA GLY A 15 6.59 9.02 -1.28
C GLY A 15 5.52 9.63 -0.37
N LYS A 16 4.51 10.31 -0.91
CA LYS A 16 3.44 10.95 -0.13
C LYS A 16 2.14 10.17 -0.26
N ARG A 17 1.38 10.07 0.83
CA ARG A 17 -0.03 9.66 0.76
C ARG A 17 -0.83 10.68 -0.05
N PHE A 18 -1.88 10.23 -0.72
CA PHE A 18 -2.64 11.05 -1.66
C PHE A 18 -4.14 10.76 -1.70
N VAL A 19 -4.63 9.76 -0.95
CA VAL A 19 -6.02 9.31 -1.02
C VAL A 19 -6.47 8.73 0.32
N GLN A 20 -7.78 8.79 0.58
CA GLN A 20 -8.43 8.02 1.62
C GLN A 20 -8.54 6.56 1.15
N GLU A 21 -7.71 5.65 1.68
CA GLU A 21 -7.62 4.29 1.13
C GLU A 21 -8.93 3.49 1.28
N ASP A 22 -9.73 3.75 2.32
CA ASP A 22 -10.99 3.06 2.61
C ASP A 22 -12.24 3.80 2.09
N HIS A 23 -12.06 4.70 1.12
CA HIS A 23 -13.18 5.45 0.55
C HIS A 23 -14.19 4.50 -0.11
N GLU A 24 -15.49 4.70 0.16
CA GLU A 24 -16.57 3.81 -0.30
C GLU A 24 -16.71 3.74 -1.83
N SER A 25 -16.33 4.82 -2.53
CA SER A 25 -16.34 4.89 -3.98
C SER A 25 -14.98 4.49 -4.55
N VAL A 26 -14.93 3.34 -5.21
CA VAL A 26 -13.77 2.88 -6.01
C VAL A 26 -13.42 3.90 -7.09
N ASP A 27 -14.42 4.48 -7.76
CA ASP A 27 -14.23 5.51 -8.78
C ASP A 27 -13.48 6.73 -8.23
N HIS A 28 -13.76 7.13 -6.98
CA HIS A 28 -13.01 8.19 -6.32
C HIS A 28 -11.53 7.84 -6.18
N ILE A 29 -11.22 6.63 -5.73
CA ILE A 29 -9.85 6.15 -5.53
C ILE A 29 -9.12 6.08 -6.87
N GLU A 30 -9.73 5.47 -7.89
CA GLU A 30 -9.20 5.37 -9.25
C GLU A 30 -8.95 6.76 -9.86
N HIS A 31 -9.85 7.72 -9.63
CA HIS A 31 -9.64 9.09 -10.07
C HIS A 31 -8.44 9.76 -9.40
N GLN A 32 -8.18 9.51 -8.10
CA GLN A 32 -6.97 10.01 -7.44
C GLN A 32 -5.71 9.31 -7.95
N ILE A 33 -5.76 8.01 -8.25
CA ILE A 33 -4.67 7.26 -8.88
C ILE A 33 -4.36 7.83 -10.28
N GLY A 34 -5.39 8.16 -11.05
CA GLY A 34 -5.27 8.78 -12.38
C GLY A 34 -4.55 10.14 -12.37
N LYS A 35 -4.52 10.84 -11.24
CA LYS A 35 -3.76 12.09 -11.07
C LYS A 35 -2.28 11.88 -10.75
N GLN A 36 -1.88 10.66 -10.37
CA GLN A 36 -0.49 10.38 -10.01
C GLN A 36 0.37 10.20 -11.26
N SER A 37 1.64 10.58 -11.17
CA SER A 37 2.59 10.48 -12.29
C SER A 37 2.68 9.05 -12.82
N ALA A 38 2.43 8.88 -14.13
CA ALA A 38 2.37 7.60 -14.82
C ALA A 38 1.36 6.59 -14.21
N HIS A 39 0.33 7.08 -13.50
CA HIS A 39 -0.66 6.27 -12.79
C HIS A 39 -0.02 5.24 -11.84
N ARG A 40 1.14 5.58 -11.26
CA ARG A 40 1.89 4.71 -10.36
C ARG A 40 1.69 5.09 -8.91
N HIS A 41 1.56 4.07 -8.09
CA HIS A 41 1.53 4.17 -6.65
C HIS A 41 2.12 2.91 -6.02
N TRP A 42 2.37 2.97 -4.71
CA TRP A 42 2.92 1.87 -3.94
C TRP A 42 2.05 1.64 -2.72
N THR A 43 1.75 0.38 -2.44
CA THR A 43 1.30 -0.03 -1.11
C THR A 43 2.50 -0.05 -0.17
N ILE A 44 2.32 0.33 1.08
CA ILE A 44 3.35 0.25 2.13
C ILE A 44 2.75 -0.44 3.35
N MET A 45 3.45 -1.45 3.86
CA MET A 45 3.05 -2.26 5.01
C MET A 45 4.28 -2.82 5.74
N ASP A 46 4.08 -3.32 6.94
CA ASP A 46 5.12 -3.99 7.73
C ASP A 46 4.85 -5.49 7.87
N GLN A 47 5.76 -6.20 8.55
CA GLN A 47 5.66 -7.65 8.69
C GLN A 47 4.46 -8.09 9.52
N LYS A 48 4.13 -7.36 10.58
CA LYS A 48 2.99 -7.67 11.45
C LYS A 48 1.69 -7.54 10.67
N MET A 49 1.53 -6.42 9.96
CA MET A 49 0.38 -6.19 9.08
C MET A 49 0.26 -7.28 8.01
N LEU A 50 1.37 -7.66 7.36
CA LEU A 50 1.39 -8.72 6.35
C LEU A 50 0.90 -10.07 6.90
N ASN A 51 1.22 -10.37 8.16
CA ASN A 51 0.84 -11.61 8.83
C ASN A 51 -0.65 -11.66 9.21
N GLU A 52 -1.24 -10.52 9.57
CA GLU A 52 -2.60 -10.45 10.14
C GLU A 52 -3.68 -10.01 9.15
N MET A 53 -3.32 -9.25 8.11
CA MET A 53 -4.31 -8.73 7.17
C MET A 53 -4.93 -9.85 6.31
N PRO A 54 -6.19 -9.69 5.84
CA PRO A 54 -6.74 -10.56 4.81
C PRO A 54 -5.89 -10.54 3.52
N PRO A 55 -5.96 -11.58 2.67
CA PRO A 55 -5.22 -11.63 1.41
C PRO A 55 -5.35 -10.35 0.59
N MET A 56 -4.22 -9.71 0.26
CA MET A 56 -4.21 -8.49 -0.56
C MET A 56 -4.30 -8.79 -2.06
N ILE A 57 -3.72 -9.91 -2.51
CA ILE A 57 -3.72 -10.34 -3.91
C ILE A 57 -4.55 -11.62 -4.01
N TYR A 58 -5.46 -11.67 -4.97
CA TYR A 58 -6.32 -12.83 -5.22
C TYR A 58 -5.46 -14.09 -5.46
N ASP A 59 -5.88 -15.23 -4.90
CA ASP A 59 -5.17 -16.52 -4.91
C ASP A 59 -3.77 -16.52 -4.27
N TRP A 60 -3.37 -15.47 -3.55
CA TRP A 60 -2.07 -15.41 -2.87
C TRP A 60 -2.24 -15.46 -1.35
N VAL A 61 -1.40 -16.27 -0.71
CA VAL A 61 -1.08 -16.07 0.71
C VAL A 61 -0.16 -14.87 0.87
N ASN A 62 -0.40 -14.02 1.88
CA ASN A 62 0.37 -12.78 2.07
C ASN A 62 1.88 -13.01 2.21
N GLN A 63 2.31 -14.12 2.80
CA GLN A 63 3.74 -14.48 2.91
C GLN A 63 4.45 -14.57 1.54
N ARG A 64 3.71 -14.76 0.44
CA ARG A 64 4.27 -14.71 -0.90
C ARG A 64 4.83 -13.33 -1.24
N ILE A 65 4.21 -12.24 -0.78
CA ILE A 65 4.71 -10.86 -0.98
C ILE A 65 6.15 -10.72 -0.44
N ALA A 66 6.41 -11.28 0.74
CA ALA A 66 7.76 -11.28 1.33
C ALA A 66 8.76 -12.09 0.50
N LYS A 67 8.34 -13.22 -0.08
CA LYS A 67 9.18 -14.04 -0.98
C LYS A 67 9.49 -13.30 -2.29
N GLU A 68 8.49 -12.65 -2.89
CA GLU A 68 8.64 -11.94 -4.16
C GLU A 68 9.47 -10.65 -4.04
N ALA A 69 9.60 -10.08 -2.83
CA ALA A 69 10.41 -8.89 -2.58
C ALA A 69 11.89 -9.01 -3.02
N ASN A 70 12.42 -10.25 -3.08
CA ASN A 70 13.77 -10.54 -3.56
C ASN A 70 13.81 -10.96 -5.04
N ASN A 71 12.67 -11.32 -5.63
CA ASN A 71 12.62 -12.00 -6.93
C ASN A 71 11.98 -11.17 -8.04
N HIS A 72 11.19 -10.14 -7.70
CA HIS A 72 10.37 -9.44 -8.67
C HIS A 72 10.46 -7.91 -8.51
N VAL A 73 10.46 -7.18 -9.63
CA VAL A 73 10.70 -5.72 -9.64
C VAL A 73 9.60 -4.92 -8.94
N MET A 74 8.37 -5.43 -8.92
CA MET A 74 7.23 -4.76 -8.27
C MET A 74 7.26 -4.85 -6.75
N PHE A 75 7.95 -5.85 -6.19
CA PHE A 75 7.97 -6.10 -4.76
C PHE A 75 9.32 -5.69 -4.21
N LYS A 76 9.34 -4.97 -3.09
CA LYS A 76 10.57 -4.61 -2.39
C LYS A 76 10.38 -4.77 -0.89
N SER A 77 11.49 -5.05 -0.20
CA SER A 77 11.56 -5.08 1.25
C SER A 77 12.75 -4.26 1.77
N GLY A 78 12.61 -3.72 2.98
CA GLY A 78 13.69 -3.02 3.68
C GLY A 78 13.60 -3.23 5.19
N SER A 79 14.74 -3.21 5.88
CA SER A 79 14.77 -3.28 7.35
C SER A 79 14.27 -1.99 8.01
N SER A 80 14.25 -0.89 7.24
CA SER A 80 13.69 0.41 7.63
C SER A 80 12.87 1.03 6.49
N ILE A 81 11.98 1.96 6.80
CA ILE A 81 11.26 2.77 5.80
C ILE A 81 12.23 3.49 4.86
N ARG A 82 13.35 3.99 5.40
CA ARG A 82 14.40 4.64 4.61
C ARG A 82 15.00 3.71 3.56
N GLU A 83 15.39 2.51 3.98
CA GLU A 83 15.95 1.51 3.08
C GLU A 83 14.93 1.07 2.02
N LEU A 84 13.67 0.87 2.42
CA LEU A 84 12.58 0.55 1.51
C LEU A 84 12.38 1.66 0.46
N ALA A 85 12.40 2.93 0.87
CA ALA A 85 12.29 4.07 -0.05
C ALA A 85 13.42 4.06 -1.09
N ILE A 86 14.67 3.86 -0.65
CA ILE A 86 15.83 3.80 -1.54
C ILE A 86 15.67 2.65 -2.56
N LYS A 87 15.27 1.45 -2.10
CA LYS A 87 15.09 0.27 -2.96
C LYS A 87 13.92 0.40 -3.95
N THR A 88 12.92 1.21 -3.61
CA THR A 88 11.74 1.47 -4.46
C THR A 88 11.91 2.66 -5.40
N GLY A 89 12.91 3.50 -5.15
CA GLY A 89 13.10 4.78 -5.84
C GLY A 89 12.18 5.90 -5.34
N LEU A 90 11.59 5.75 -4.14
CA LEU A 90 10.77 6.77 -3.50
C LEU A 90 11.64 7.76 -2.71
N HIS A 91 11.15 8.98 -2.50
CA HIS A 91 11.85 9.97 -1.69
C HIS A 91 11.88 9.56 -0.20
N PRO A 92 13.06 9.27 0.40
CA PRO A 92 13.12 8.63 1.73
C PRO A 92 12.46 9.43 2.84
N VAL A 93 12.71 10.74 2.88
CA VAL A 93 12.14 11.62 3.91
C VAL A 93 10.62 11.76 3.76
N ASN A 94 10.10 11.74 2.53
CA ASN A 94 8.66 11.89 2.35
C ASN A 94 7.94 10.62 2.77
N LEU A 95 8.51 9.46 2.45
CA LEU A 95 7.95 8.18 2.86
C LEU A 95 7.98 8.01 4.39
N GLU A 96 9.10 8.36 5.03
CA GLU A 96 9.20 8.40 6.51
C GLU A 96 8.12 9.32 7.10
N ASN A 97 7.95 10.52 6.57
CA ASN A 97 6.92 11.46 7.04
C ASN A 97 5.51 10.90 6.85
N ALA A 98 5.20 10.25 5.73
CA ALA A 98 3.90 9.66 5.47
C ALA A 98 3.57 8.53 6.46
N VAL A 99 4.54 7.65 6.75
CA VAL A 99 4.38 6.56 7.72
C VAL A 99 4.29 7.10 9.15
N ASN A 100 5.10 8.10 9.50
CA ASN A 100 5.06 8.74 10.82
C ASN A 100 3.75 9.47 11.07
N ASP A 101 3.22 10.20 10.09
CA ASP A 101 1.91 10.85 10.16
C ASP A 101 0.80 9.83 10.40
N PHE A 102 0.74 8.76 9.60
CA PHE A 102 -0.23 7.67 9.76
C PHE A 102 -0.15 7.04 11.16
N ASN A 103 1.05 6.62 11.58
CA ASN A 103 1.26 5.95 12.86
C ASN A 103 0.95 6.86 14.05
N SER A 104 1.41 8.11 14.02
CA SER A 104 1.19 9.05 15.12
C SER A 104 -0.29 9.37 15.29
N LYS A 105 -1.02 9.58 14.19
CA LYS A 105 -2.47 9.81 14.24
C LYS A 105 -3.22 8.59 14.74
N LEU A 106 -2.83 7.38 14.32
CA LEU A 106 -3.43 6.15 14.82
C LEU A 106 -3.21 5.98 16.32
N LYS A 107 -1.96 6.07 16.79
CA LYS A 107 -1.60 5.88 18.21
C LYS A 107 -2.22 6.91 19.14
N ASN A 108 -2.38 8.14 18.66
CA ASN A 108 -2.98 9.24 19.42
C ASN A 108 -4.50 9.31 19.28
N ASN A 109 -5.15 8.32 18.64
CA ASN A 109 -6.60 8.32 18.36
C ASN A 109 -7.08 9.59 17.65
N GLN A 110 -6.26 10.16 16.76
CA GLN A 110 -6.59 11.33 15.97
C GLN A 110 -7.17 10.92 14.60
N ALA A 111 -7.92 11.84 14.00
CA ALA A 111 -8.42 11.69 12.64
C ALA A 111 -7.27 11.57 11.63
N ASP A 112 -7.40 10.61 10.72
CA ASP A 112 -6.43 10.41 9.63
C ASP A 112 -6.33 11.64 8.72
N SER A 113 -5.15 11.94 8.19
CA SER A 113 -4.91 13.09 7.30
C SER A 113 -5.77 13.11 6.04
N PHE A 114 -6.22 11.94 5.59
CA PHE A 114 -7.07 11.79 4.41
C PHE A 114 -8.49 11.36 4.78
N GLY A 115 -8.85 11.31 6.07
CA GLY A 115 -10.18 10.91 6.51
C GLY A 115 -10.40 9.40 6.62
N ARG A 116 -9.35 8.59 6.47
CA ARG A 116 -9.43 7.13 6.62
C ARG A 116 -9.95 6.72 8.00
N LEU A 117 -10.90 5.79 8.01
CA LEU A 117 -11.57 5.27 9.20
C LEU A 117 -10.99 3.92 9.63
N HIS A 118 -10.86 2.97 8.70
CA HIS A 118 -10.38 1.61 8.96
C HIS A 118 -8.85 1.55 9.04
N ARG A 119 -8.30 1.52 10.26
CA ARG A 119 -6.84 1.52 10.54
C ARG A 119 -6.47 0.46 11.60
N PRO A 120 -6.47 -0.85 11.28
CA PRO A 120 -6.34 -1.91 12.28
C PRO A 120 -4.98 -1.97 12.97
N LEU A 121 -3.90 -1.64 12.25
CA LEU A 121 -2.53 -1.74 12.74
C LEU A 121 -1.66 -0.56 12.28
N PRO A 122 -0.67 -0.14 13.08
CA PRO A 122 0.41 0.75 12.63
C PRO A 122 1.39 0.01 11.71
N ILE A 123 2.30 0.77 11.08
CA ILE A 123 3.41 0.30 10.24
C ILE A 123 4.71 0.67 10.95
N GLU A 124 5.20 -0.16 11.87
CA GLU A 124 6.25 0.24 12.82
C GLU A 124 7.41 -0.76 12.95
N GLU A 125 7.17 -2.03 12.64
CA GLU A 125 8.15 -3.10 12.87
C GLU A 125 8.63 -3.72 11.55
N GLY A 126 9.90 -3.47 11.23
CA GLY A 126 10.55 -4.07 10.07
C GLY A 126 10.59 -5.61 10.14
N PRO A 127 10.69 -6.30 9.00
CA PRO A 127 10.85 -5.75 7.65
C PRO A 127 9.60 -5.06 7.12
N PHE A 128 9.83 -3.99 6.36
CA PHE A 128 8.80 -3.24 5.65
C PHE A 128 8.74 -3.70 4.20
N TYR A 129 7.55 -3.66 3.61
CA TYR A 129 7.27 -4.12 2.26
C TYR A 129 6.59 -3.05 1.44
N SER A 130 6.87 -3.07 0.13
CA SER A 130 6.10 -2.29 -0.84
C SER A 130 5.69 -3.14 -2.03
N VAL A 131 4.50 -2.89 -2.57
CA VAL A 131 4.09 -3.39 -3.88
C VAL A 131 3.80 -2.21 -4.80
N ARG A 132 4.54 -2.11 -5.90
CA ARG A 132 4.33 -1.10 -6.93
C ARG A 132 3.15 -1.49 -7.83
N MET A 133 2.18 -0.61 -7.94
CA MET A 133 0.98 -0.75 -8.76
C MET A 133 0.96 0.31 -9.86
N SER A 134 0.37 0.00 -11.02
CA SER A 134 0.20 0.94 -12.13
C SER A 134 -1.07 0.69 -12.91
N GLY A 135 -1.77 1.76 -13.30
CA GLY A 135 -3.05 1.70 -14.02
C GLY A 135 -3.04 0.99 -15.38
N TRP A 136 -1.87 0.73 -15.99
CA TRP A 136 -1.78 -0.07 -17.24
C TRP A 136 -1.68 -1.59 -16.99
N SER A 137 -1.41 -2.03 -15.75
CA SER A 137 -1.26 -3.45 -15.41
C SER A 137 -2.44 -4.01 -14.63
N LEU A 138 -3.50 -3.23 -14.44
CA LEU A 138 -4.74 -3.71 -13.81
C LEU A 138 -5.83 -4.09 -14.83
N CYS A 139 -5.48 -4.40 -16.09
CA CYS A 139 -6.34 -5.27 -16.89
C CYS A 139 -6.10 -6.73 -16.49
N SER A 140 -6.59 -7.10 -15.32
CA SER A 140 -7.36 -8.33 -15.14
C SER A 140 -8.33 -8.15 -13.98
N PHE A 141 -9.16 -7.11 -14.03
CA PHE A 141 -10.58 -7.36 -13.79
C PHE A 141 -11.15 -8.00 -15.07
N ALA A 142 -10.78 -9.26 -15.30
CA ALA A 142 -11.37 -10.09 -16.33
C ALA A 142 -11.86 -11.37 -15.65
N GLY A 143 -13.08 -11.31 -15.13
CA GLY A 143 -13.94 -12.46 -15.29
C GLY A 143 -14.04 -12.76 -16.78
N LEU A 144 -13.37 -13.81 -17.23
CA LEU A 144 -13.58 -14.42 -18.53
C LEU A 144 -13.72 -15.91 -18.27
N GLY A 145 -14.97 -16.36 -18.26
CA GLY A 145 -15.27 -17.77 -18.28
C GLY A 145 -14.63 -18.42 -19.50
N SER A 146 -14.09 -19.61 -19.30
CA SER A 146 -13.84 -20.53 -20.39
C SER A 146 -14.11 -21.96 -19.91
N LYS A 147 -15.31 -22.40 -20.28
CA LYS A 147 -15.82 -23.78 -20.44
C LYS A 147 -15.66 -24.78 -19.29
#